data_AF-A0A929SQ79-F1
#
_entry.id   AF-A0A929SQ79-F1
#
_cell.length_a   1.000
_cell.length_b   1.000
_cell.length_c   1.000
_cell.angle_alpha   90.00
_cell.angle_beta   90.00
_cell.angle_gamma   90.00
#
_symmetry.space_group_name_H-M   'P 1'
#
loop_
_entity.id
_entity.type
_entity.pdbx_description
1 polymer ?
#
loop_
_entity_poly.entity_id
_entity_poly.type
_entity_poly.pdbx_seq_one_letter_code
_entity_poly.pdbx_strand_id
1 'polypeptide(L)'
;MINETKYINTAYETLYVLKHCDKSFVSKIPNQILKNLKQIAKDCSKKITLLPNKKLKEQNISEETKDFISGLYYTYIATPQEKKDIINIWQQNDKIYEEATTIDIFKNKKTASDSKQTTPPVNIIPYHKKTIFDKIALKIKQFFNK
;
A
#
# COMPACT_ATOMS: atom_id res chain seq x y z
N MET A 1 8.05 10.12 11.51
CA MET A 1 6.83 10.35 12.32
C MET A 1 5.64 9.80 11.56
N ILE A 2 4.81 9.00 12.21
CA ILE A 2 3.51 8.55 11.68
C ILE A 2 2.63 9.81 11.61
N ASN A 3 2.19 10.20 10.41
CA ASN A 3 1.28 11.34 10.25
C ASN A 3 -0.11 10.89 10.71
N GLU A 4 -0.43 11.09 11.99
CA GLU A 4 -1.68 10.67 12.63
C GLU A 4 -2.92 11.11 11.84
N THR A 5 -2.93 12.35 11.35
CA THR A 5 -3.98 12.90 10.47
C THR A 5 -4.17 12.07 9.21
N LYS A 6 -3.10 11.51 8.65
CA LYS A 6 -3.16 10.65 7.47
C LYS A 6 -3.90 9.35 7.77
N TYR A 7 -3.62 8.70 8.91
CA TYR A 7 -4.33 7.48 9.32
C TYR A 7 -5.80 7.73 9.62
N ILE A 8 -6.12 8.84 10.30
CA ILE A 8 -7.50 9.27 10.56
C ILE A 8 -8.25 9.48 9.24
N ASN A 9 -7.65 10.20 8.29
CA ASN A 9 -8.24 10.44 6.98
C ASN A 9 -8.43 9.15 6.18
N THR A 10 -7.44 8.27 6.13
CA THR A 10 -7.55 6.97 5.43
C THR A 10 -8.67 6.12 6.02
N ALA A 11 -8.80 6.07 7.35
CA ALA A 11 -9.87 5.33 8.00
C ALA A 11 -11.25 5.91 7.67
N TYR A 12 -11.39 7.23 7.72
CA TYR A 12 -12.62 7.93 7.36
C TYR A 12 -13.02 7.69 5.91
N GLU A 13 -12.08 7.89 4.97
CA GLU A 13 -12.32 7.67 3.55
C GLU A 13 -12.69 6.22 3.23
N THR A 14 -11.99 5.27 3.86
CA THR A 14 -12.31 3.85 3.73
C THR A 14 -13.76 3.60 4.14
N LEU A 15 -14.17 4.04 5.33
CA LEU A 15 -15.56 3.86 5.79
C LEU A 15 -16.57 4.51 4.85
N TYR A 16 -16.24 5.69 4.32
CA TYR A 16 -17.10 6.38 3.37
C TYR A 16 -17.25 5.62 2.06
N VAL A 17 -16.18 5.02 1.53
CA VAL A 17 -16.26 4.16 0.34
C VAL A 17 -17.06 2.89 0.65
N LEU A 18 -16.76 2.20 1.74
CA LEU A 18 -17.45 0.97 2.14
C LEU A 18 -18.97 1.18 2.30
N LYS A 19 -19.41 2.36 2.75
CA LYS A 19 -20.84 2.73 2.85
C LYS A 19 -21.57 2.69 1.49
N HIS A 20 -20.84 2.88 0.39
CA HIS A 20 -21.39 2.89 -0.97
C HIS A 20 -21.09 1.59 -1.74
N CYS A 21 -20.46 0.60 -1.11
CA CYS A 21 -20.26 -0.72 -1.69
C CYS A 21 -21.46 -1.63 -1.44
N ASP A 22 -21.56 -2.72 -2.21
CA ASP A 22 -22.59 -3.74 -2.01
C ASP A 22 -22.53 -4.32 -0.59
N LYS A 23 -23.70 -4.54 0.02
CA LYS A 23 -23.80 -5.12 1.36
C LYS A 23 -23.13 -6.49 1.45
N SER A 24 -23.19 -7.28 0.37
CA SER A 24 -22.54 -8.60 0.26
C SER A 24 -21.01 -8.52 0.29
N PHE A 25 -20.44 -7.42 -0.19
CA PHE A 25 -19.01 -7.13 -0.09
C PHE A 25 -18.66 -6.72 1.35
N VAL A 26 -19.41 -5.78 1.93
CA VAL A 26 -19.12 -5.27 3.27
C VAL A 26 -19.29 -6.36 4.33
N SER A 27 -20.27 -7.27 4.17
CA SER A 27 -20.54 -8.35 5.14
C SER A 27 -19.42 -9.39 5.24
N LYS A 28 -18.54 -9.50 4.23
CA LYS A 28 -17.39 -10.41 4.26
C LYS A 28 -16.22 -9.85 5.08
N ILE A 29 -16.23 -8.54 5.38
CA ILE A 29 -15.18 -7.89 6.16
C ILE A 29 -15.43 -8.16 7.65
N PRO A 30 -14.43 -8.65 8.42
CA PRO A 30 -14.58 -8.84 9.86
C PRO A 30 -15.03 -7.58 10.59
N ASN A 31 -16.05 -7.71 11.43
CA ASN A 31 -16.64 -6.60 12.19
C ASN A 31 -15.63 -5.82 13.03
N GLN A 32 -14.59 -6.49 13.55
CA GLN A 32 -13.54 -5.83 14.31
C GLN A 32 -12.77 -4.78 13.50
N ILE A 33 -12.56 -5.03 12.20
CA ILE A 33 -11.91 -4.06 11.30
C ILE A 33 -12.78 -2.82 11.17
N LEU A 34 -14.09 -3.01 10.92
CA LEU A 34 -15.03 -1.90 10.79
C LEU A 34 -15.13 -1.08 12.09
N LYS A 35 -15.11 -1.76 13.26
CA LYS A 35 -15.07 -1.09 14.57
C LYS A 35 -13.78 -0.27 14.75
N ASN A 36 -12.63 -0.84 14.43
CA ASN A 36 -11.34 -0.15 14.53
C ASN A 36 -11.29 1.08 13.61
N LEU A 37 -11.73 0.95 12.35
CA LEU A 37 -11.80 2.08 11.43
C LEU A 37 -12.70 3.19 11.97
N LYS A 38 -13.87 2.85 12.53
CA LYS A 38 -14.79 3.85 13.13
C LYS A 38 -14.15 4.58 14.30
N GLN A 39 -13.41 3.85 15.14
CA GLN A 39 -12.69 4.44 16.27
C GLN A 39 -11.60 5.41 15.80
N ILE A 40 -10.82 5.02 14.78
CA ILE A 40 -9.73 5.85 14.23
C ILE A 40 -10.31 7.09 13.52
N ALA A 41 -11.42 6.95 12.81
CA ALA A 41 -12.04 8.03 12.04
C ALA A 41 -12.82 9.05 12.89
N LYS A 42 -12.92 8.86 14.21
CA LYS A 42 -13.83 9.60 15.10
C LYS A 42 -13.67 11.12 15.01
N ASP A 43 -12.43 11.58 14.91
CA ASP A 43 -12.08 13.02 14.92
C ASP A 43 -11.75 13.56 13.51
N CYS A 44 -12.19 12.86 12.45
CA CYS A 44 -11.97 13.30 11.09
C CYS A 44 -12.93 14.44 10.71
N SER A 45 -12.37 15.55 10.20
CA SER A 45 -13.12 16.69 9.66
C SER A 45 -13.11 16.74 8.13
N LYS A 46 -12.51 15.74 7.46
CA LYS A 46 -12.39 15.71 6.01
C LYS A 46 -13.76 15.57 5.36
N LYS A 47 -14.00 16.33 4.29
CA LYS A 47 -15.16 16.18 3.41
C LYS A 47 -14.70 15.48 2.14
N ILE A 48 -15.38 14.40 1.78
CA ILE A 48 -15.15 13.71 0.52
C ILE A 48 -16.46 13.49 -0.22
N THR A 49 -16.36 13.33 -1.53
CA THR A 49 -17.49 13.04 -2.41
C THR A 49 -17.04 12.02 -3.42
N LEU A 50 -17.81 10.95 -3.57
CA LEU A 50 -17.57 9.94 -4.59
C LEU A 50 -18.36 10.29 -5.84
N LEU A 51 -17.71 10.15 -6.99
CA LEU A 51 -18.33 10.38 -8.29
C LEU A 51 -18.78 9.03 -8.86
N PRO A 52 -20.09 8.75 -9.00
CA PRO A 52 -20.60 7.42 -9.40
C PRO A 52 -20.04 6.91 -10.73
N ASN A 53 -19.72 7.82 -11.64
CA ASN A 53 -19.23 7.50 -12.99
C ASN A 53 -17.71 7.31 -13.06
N LYS A 54 -17.00 7.36 -11.93
CA LYS A 54 -15.54 7.19 -11.86
C LYS A 54 -15.15 5.90 -11.18
N LYS A 55 -14.13 5.24 -11.72
CA LYS A 55 -13.51 4.05 -11.09
C LYS A 55 -12.83 4.46 -9.78
N LEU A 56 -12.65 3.51 -8.85
CA LEU A 56 -12.00 3.77 -7.55
C LEU A 56 -10.65 4.50 -7.69
N LYS A 57 -9.83 4.11 -8.68
CA LYS A 57 -8.53 4.73 -8.98
C LYS A 57 -8.63 6.22 -9.37
N GLU A 58 -9.75 6.64 -9.95
CA GLU A 58 -10.04 8.00 -10.42
C GLU A 58 -10.76 8.86 -9.36
N GLN A 59 -11.16 8.26 -8.24
CA GLN A 59 -11.78 8.99 -7.12
C GLN A 59 -10.74 9.88 -6.45
N ASN A 60 -11.19 11.07 -6.03
CA ASN A 60 -10.38 12.02 -5.26
C ASN A 60 -10.34 11.61 -3.78
N ILE A 61 -9.68 10.49 -3.51
CA ILE A 61 -9.39 9.92 -2.18
C ILE A 61 -7.89 9.60 -2.13
N SER A 62 -7.35 9.42 -0.93
CA SER A 62 -5.92 9.14 -0.77
C SER A 62 -5.52 7.80 -1.39
N GLU A 63 -4.28 7.71 -1.87
CA GLU A 63 -3.72 6.45 -2.38
C GLU A 63 -3.73 5.37 -1.29
N GLU A 64 -3.51 5.74 -0.02
CA GLU A 64 -3.59 4.81 1.10
C GLU A 64 -4.99 4.21 1.28
N THR A 65 -6.04 4.99 1.01
CA THR A 65 -7.42 4.47 1.02
C THR A 65 -7.62 3.48 -0.13
N LYS A 66 -7.11 3.79 -1.32
CA LYS A 66 -7.19 2.89 -2.49
C LYS A 66 -6.47 1.57 -2.21
N ASP A 67 -5.26 1.65 -1.67
CA ASP A 67 -4.45 0.50 -1.27
C ASP A 67 -5.16 -0.34 -0.21
N PHE A 68 -5.70 0.30 0.82
CA PHE A 68 -6.38 -0.39 1.91
C PHE A 68 -7.65 -1.12 1.43
N ILE A 69 -8.46 -0.48 0.57
CA ILE A 69 -9.64 -1.11 -0.04
C ILE A 69 -9.23 -2.28 -0.94
N SER A 70 -8.16 -2.12 -1.73
CA SER A 70 -7.63 -3.21 -2.55
C SER A 70 -7.18 -4.39 -1.69
N GLY A 71 -6.55 -4.12 -0.54
CA GLY A 71 -6.18 -5.13 0.45
C GLY A 71 -7.41 -5.85 1.03
N LEU A 72 -8.44 -5.12 1.44
CA LEU A 72 -9.69 -5.71 1.92
C LEU A 72 -10.34 -6.62 0.88
N TYR A 73 -10.41 -6.16 -0.38
CA TYR A 73 -10.93 -6.97 -1.49
C TYR A 73 -10.12 -8.26 -1.66
N TYR A 74 -8.80 -8.14 -1.78
CA TYR A 74 -7.90 -9.27 -1.94
C TYR A 74 -8.02 -10.29 -0.79
N THR A 75 -8.11 -9.81 0.46
CA THR A 75 -8.15 -10.69 1.63
C THR A 75 -9.48 -11.43 1.74
N TYR A 76 -10.61 -10.72 1.71
CA TYR A 76 -11.90 -11.26 2.14
C TYR A 76 -12.88 -11.58 1.01
N ILE A 77 -12.66 -11.05 -0.20
CA ILE A 77 -13.65 -11.13 -1.28
C ILE A 77 -13.12 -11.86 -2.51
N ALA A 78 -11.90 -11.55 -2.93
CA ALA A 78 -11.32 -12.06 -4.17
C ALA A 78 -11.29 -13.59 -4.22
N THR A 79 -11.73 -14.13 -5.34
CA THR A 79 -11.58 -15.55 -5.71
C THR A 79 -10.11 -15.92 -5.89
N PRO A 80 -9.76 -17.22 -5.87
CA PRO A 80 -8.38 -17.64 -6.10
C PRO A 80 -7.79 -17.15 -7.42
N GLN A 81 -8.60 -17.02 -8.48
CA GLN A 81 -8.14 -16.49 -9.76
C GLN A 81 -7.89 -14.98 -9.68
N GLU A 82 -8.85 -14.21 -9.16
CA GLU A 82 -8.68 -12.76 -8.98
C GLU A 82 -7.47 -12.43 -8.08
N LYS A 83 -7.20 -13.24 -7.04
CA LYS A 83 -6.01 -13.08 -6.20
C LYS A 83 -4.72 -13.17 -7.01
N LYS A 84 -4.64 -14.14 -7.94
CA LYS A 84 -3.47 -14.26 -8.84
C LYS A 84 -3.34 -13.04 -9.74
N ASP A 85 -4.45 -12.58 -10.32
CA ASP A 85 -4.47 -11.43 -11.22
C ASP A 85 -4.03 -10.15 -10.48
N ILE A 86 -4.56 -9.93 -9.26
CA ILE A 86 -4.18 -8.81 -8.39
C ILE A 86 -2.69 -8.85 -8.04
N ILE A 87 -2.15 -10.01 -7.63
CA ILE A 87 -0.72 -10.15 -7.32
C ILE A 87 0.12 -9.80 -8.54
N ASN A 88 -0.24 -10.29 -9.73
CA ASN A 88 0.50 -10.00 -10.96
C ASN A 88 0.50 -8.49 -11.27
N ILE A 89 -0.65 -7.83 -11.13
CA ILE A 89 -0.75 -6.36 -11.32
C ILE A 89 0.14 -5.63 -10.31
N TRP A 90 0.10 -6.00 -9.03
CA TRP A 90 0.94 -5.38 -8.01
C TRP A 90 2.43 -5.58 -8.29
N GLN A 91 2.84 -6.79 -8.68
CA GLN A 91 4.22 -7.08 -9.04
C GLN A 91 4.69 -6.29 -10.27
N GLN A 92 3.83 -6.07 -11.26
CA GLN A 92 4.15 -5.24 -12.42
C GLN A 92 4.29 -3.77 -12.01
N ASN A 93 3.37 -3.25 -11.18
CA ASN A 93 3.44 -1.89 -10.68
C ASN A 93 4.71 -1.63 -9.85
N ASP A 94 5.10 -2.59 -9.00
CA ASP A 94 6.33 -2.51 -8.21
C ASP A 94 7.56 -2.40 -9.11
N LYS A 95 7.65 -3.20 -10.19
CA LYS A 95 8.75 -3.11 -11.16
C LYS A 95 8.81 -1.75 -11.85
N ILE A 96 7.67 -1.23 -12.31
CA ILE A 96 7.59 0.10 -12.95
C ILE A 96 8.06 1.18 -11.97
N TYR A 97 7.65 1.08 -10.70
CA TYR A 97 8.06 2.03 -9.67
C TYR A 97 9.56 1.93 -9.38
N GLU A 98 10.13 0.73 -9.29
CA GLU A 98 11.57 0.52 -9.12
C GLU A 98 12.35 1.13 -10.29
N GLU A 99 11.98 0.83 -11.54
CA GLU A 99 12.61 1.38 -12.74
C GLU A 99 12.54 2.92 -12.78
N ALA A 100 11.39 3.50 -12.44
CA ALA A 100 11.20 4.95 -12.40
C ALA A 100 11.97 5.65 -11.26
N THR A 101 12.29 4.93 -10.18
CA THR A 101 12.99 5.50 -9.01
C THR A 101 14.48 5.16 -8.97
N THR A 102 14.94 4.21 -9.79
CA THR A 102 16.36 4.05 -10.12
C THR A 102 16.83 5.22 -10.97
N ILE A 103 17.17 6.32 -10.31
CA ILE A 103 18.10 7.30 -10.88
C ILE A 103 19.42 6.54 -11.02
N ASP A 104 19.88 6.35 -12.26
CA ASP A 104 21.23 5.84 -12.54
C ASP A 104 22.27 6.92 -12.17
N ILE A 105 22.47 7.17 -10.87
CA ILE A 105 23.47 8.13 -10.37
C ILE A 105 24.89 7.71 -10.79
N PHE A 106 25.07 6.46 -11.23
CA PHE A 106 26.35 5.89 -11.66
C PHE A 106 26.57 5.80 -13.18
N LYS A 107 25.57 6.07 -14.04
CA LYS A 107 25.77 5.94 -15.51
C LYS A 107 26.60 7.05 -16.16
N ASN A 108 26.97 8.11 -15.43
CA ASN A 108 27.74 9.23 -15.97
C ASN A 108 29.13 9.42 -15.35
N LYS A 109 29.81 8.36 -14.90
CA LYS A 109 31.28 8.41 -14.77
C LYS A 109 31.92 7.94 -16.08
N LYS A 110 32.08 8.88 -17.02
CA LYS A 110 33.13 8.75 -18.03
C LYS A 110 34.45 8.52 -17.29
N THR A 111 35.17 7.50 -17.72
CA THR A 111 36.49 7.11 -17.22
C THR A 111 37.43 8.31 -17.19
N ALA A 112 37.76 8.76 -15.98
CA ALA A 112 38.95 9.56 -15.71
C ALA A 112 39.82 8.74 -14.75
N SER A 113 41.02 8.48 -15.26
CA SER A 113 42.19 7.81 -14.73
C SER A 113 42.49 7.95 -13.23
N ASP A 114 42.99 6.82 -12.69
CA ASP A 114 43.99 6.63 -11.62
C ASP A 114 43.82 7.32 -10.25
N SER A 115 43.56 6.50 -9.23
CA SER A 115 44.46 6.38 -8.08
C SER A 115 44.09 5.14 -7.23
N LYS A 116 45.13 4.40 -6.82
CA LYS A 116 45.04 3.22 -5.99
C LYS A 116 44.66 3.61 -4.55
N GLN A 117 43.58 3.06 -4.01
CA GLN A 117 43.37 2.96 -2.57
C GLN A 117 42.72 1.61 -2.23
N THR A 118 43.51 0.76 -1.57
CA THR A 118 43.09 -0.53 -1.02
C THR A 118 42.14 -0.27 0.15
N THR A 119 40.89 -0.70 0.02
CA THR A 119 39.93 -0.80 1.14
C THR A 119 39.55 -2.27 1.32
N PRO A 120 39.34 -2.74 2.57
CA PRO A 120 39.05 -4.14 2.85
C PRO A 120 37.72 -4.56 2.21
N PRO A 121 37.52 -5.86 1.88
CA PRO A 121 36.31 -6.32 1.21
C PRO A 121 35.11 -6.10 2.13
N VAL A 122 34.29 -5.10 1.80
CA VAL A 122 32.96 -4.95 2.38
C VAL A 122 32.16 -6.15 1.89
N ASN A 123 31.82 -7.05 2.80
CA ASN A 123 30.88 -8.13 2.54
C ASN A 123 29.51 -7.49 2.26
N ILE A 124 29.20 -7.29 0.98
CA ILE A 124 27.89 -6.79 0.54
C ILE A 124 26.92 -7.95 0.74
N ILE A 125 26.29 -7.98 1.91
CA ILE A 125 25.16 -8.88 2.15
C ILE A 125 24.06 -8.42 1.19
N PRO A 126 23.54 -9.27 0.29
CA PRO A 126 22.42 -8.88 -0.56
C PRO A 126 21.24 -8.55 0.34
N TYR A 127 20.89 -7.27 0.40
CA TYR A 127 19.71 -6.82 1.12
C TYR A 127 18.48 -7.21 0.29
N HIS A 128 17.83 -8.31 0.68
CA HIS A 128 16.45 -8.52 0.28
C HIS A 128 15.60 -7.44 0.94
N LYS A 129 15.26 -6.40 0.16
CA LYS A 129 14.27 -5.41 0.54
C LYS A 129 12.96 -6.17 0.73
N LYS A 130 12.64 -6.50 1.98
CA LYS A 130 11.29 -6.94 2.37
C LYS A 130 10.33 -6.00 1.68
N THR A 131 9.48 -6.55 0.80
CA THR A 131 8.52 -5.76 0.04
C THR A 131 7.71 -4.95 1.04
N ILE A 132 7.26 -3.75 0.67
CA ILE A 132 6.38 -2.97 1.56
C ILE A 132 5.19 -3.85 2.01
N PHE A 133 4.77 -4.79 1.15
CA PHE A 133 3.80 -5.84 1.42
C PHE A 133 4.22 -6.87 2.48
N ASP A 134 5.47 -7.31 2.56
CA ASP A 134 5.94 -8.17 3.66
C ASP A 134 5.78 -7.46 4.99
N LYS A 135 6.02 -6.14 5.02
CA LYS A 135 5.83 -5.31 6.22
C LYS A 135 4.34 -5.12 6.54
N ILE A 136 3.50 -4.97 5.53
CA ILE A 136 2.04 -4.85 5.70
C ILE A 136 1.43 -6.18 6.15
N ALA A 137 1.76 -7.30 5.53
CA ALA A 137 1.28 -8.63 5.90
C ALA A 137 1.69 -9.00 7.34
N LEU A 138 2.93 -8.68 7.75
CA LEU A 138 3.38 -8.87 9.13
C LEU A 138 2.64 -7.96 10.12
N LYS A 139 2.38 -6.69 9.77
CA LYS A 139 1.63 -5.76 10.62
C LYS A 139 0.15 -6.14 10.75
N ILE A 140 -0.47 -6.60 9.67
CA ILE A 140 -1.83 -7.13 9.65
C ILE A 140 -1.87 -8.36 10.58
N LYS A 141 -0.95 -9.33 10.42
CA LYS A 141 -0.90 -10.53 11.27
C LYS A 141 -0.72 -10.22 12.76
N GLN A 142 0.06 -9.19 13.11
CA GLN A 142 0.21 -8.72 14.50
C GLN A 142 -1.04 -8.06 15.07
N PHE A 143 -1.87 -7.43 14.24
CA PHE A 143 -3.13 -6.80 14.65
C PHE A 143 -4.27 -7.81 14.88
N PHE A 144 -4.19 -9.02 14.30
CA PHE A 144 -5.22 -10.07 14.41
C PHE A 144 -4.87 -11.21 15.36
N ASN A 145 -3.61 -11.32 15.81
CA ASN A 145 -3.16 -12.33 16.76
C ASN A 145 -3.11 -11.81 18.22
N LYS A 146 -4.08 -10.99 18.62
CA LYS A 146 -4.25 -10.58 20.03
C LYS A 146 -5.64 -10.93 20.51
#